data_AF-A0A8F9RIE2-F1
#
_entry.id   AF-A0A8F9RIE2-F1
#
_cell.length_a   1.000
_cell.length_b   1.000
_cell.length_c   1.000
_cell.angle_alpha   90.00
_cell.angle_beta   90.00
_cell.angle_gamma   90.00
#
_symmetry.space_group_name_H-M   'P 1'
#
loop_
_entity.id
_entity.type
_entity.pdbx_description
1 polymer ?
#
loop_
_entity_poly.entity_id
_entity_poly.type
_entity_poly.pdbx_seq_one_letter_code
_entity_poly.pdbx_strand_id
1 'polypeptide(L)'
;MIDCLFPEAQFFLDFAGGYGLFVRAMRDKGYNFYRQDFYCENLFSKHFDIEDLKESNFDLVTAFEVFEHLENPLLEIENILKYSQHLIFSTDIIPQTASQIENWVYIAPETGQHIAFYSEKSLNIIAENFGKKYYRKNNIHIFTPKVLTQEQTDFALKDIKTYKYFFGLKEKEIKKFDIYRESYQERDYLFIKDLLNSK
;
A
#
# COMPACT_ATOMS: atom_id res chain seq x y z
N MET A 1 5.80 -4.37 -7.82
CA MET A 1 4.35 -4.05 -7.80
C MET A 1 4.09 -2.62 -8.29
N ILE A 2 4.49 -1.58 -7.53
CA ILE A 2 4.19 -0.16 -7.84
C ILE A 2 4.55 0.20 -9.28
N ASP A 3 5.79 0.00 -9.72
CA ASP A 3 6.23 0.41 -11.08
C ASP A 3 5.51 -0.31 -12.22
N CYS A 4 5.00 -1.53 -11.98
CA CYS A 4 4.20 -2.26 -12.97
C CYS A 4 2.79 -1.66 -13.12
N LEU A 5 2.20 -1.25 -12.00
CA LEU A 5 0.81 -0.79 -11.95
C LEU A 5 0.69 0.72 -12.18
N PHE A 6 1.64 1.48 -11.64
CA PHE A 6 1.68 2.94 -11.54
C PHE A 6 3.09 3.45 -11.92
N PRO A 7 3.54 3.25 -13.17
CA PRO A 7 4.89 3.62 -13.60
C PRO A 7 5.18 5.12 -13.45
N GLU A 8 4.15 5.95 -13.66
CA GLU A 8 4.26 7.42 -13.58
C GLU A 8 4.21 7.95 -12.14
N ALA A 9 3.94 7.11 -11.14
CA ALA A 9 3.84 7.56 -9.76
C ALA A 9 5.21 7.94 -9.20
N GLN A 10 5.30 9.10 -8.56
CA GLN A 10 6.52 9.65 -7.99
C GLN A 10 6.38 9.97 -6.51
N PHE A 11 5.18 10.36 -6.07
CA PHE A 11 4.90 10.81 -4.71
C PHE A 11 3.93 9.85 -4.01
N PHE A 12 4.33 9.35 -2.83
CA PHE A 12 3.62 8.26 -2.17
C PHE A 12 3.34 8.59 -0.71
N LEU A 13 2.23 8.08 -0.19
CA LEU A 13 1.88 8.16 1.23
C LEU A 13 1.71 6.77 1.80
N ASP A 14 2.29 6.50 2.96
CA ASP A 14 1.93 5.37 3.81
C ASP A 14 1.04 5.86 4.95
N PHE A 15 -0.25 5.52 4.87
CA PHE A 15 -1.29 5.90 5.82
C PHE A 15 -1.29 4.94 7.01
N ALA A 16 -1.38 5.50 8.22
CA ALA A 16 -1.11 4.79 9.48
C ALA A 16 0.24 4.01 9.44
N GLY A 17 1.29 4.68 8.97
CA GLY A 17 2.61 4.07 8.68
C GLY A 17 3.45 3.66 9.89
N GLY A 18 2.88 3.64 11.10
CA GLY A 18 3.53 3.15 12.32
C GLY A 18 4.79 3.93 12.65
N TYR A 19 5.91 3.30 13.00
CA TYR A 19 7.15 4.01 13.32
C TYR A 19 7.88 4.61 12.09
N GLY A 20 7.33 4.48 10.89
CA GLY A 20 7.93 4.99 9.65
C GLY A 20 8.99 4.08 9.03
N LEU A 21 9.08 2.82 9.47
CA LEU A 21 10.06 1.86 8.95
C LEU A 21 9.82 1.55 7.47
N PHE A 22 8.56 1.37 7.06
CA PHE A 22 8.21 1.11 5.66
C PHE A 22 8.59 2.30 4.78
N VAL A 23 8.22 3.52 5.19
CA VAL A 23 8.59 4.76 4.50
C VAL A 23 10.11 4.86 4.33
N ARG A 24 10.89 4.65 5.41
CA ARG A 24 12.36 4.65 5.32
C ARG A 24 12.88 3.63 4.31
N ALA A 25 12.41 2.40 4.40
CA ALA A 25 12.83 1.34 3.48
C ALA A 25 12.47 1.63 2.02
N MET A 26 11.33 2.29 1.76
CA MET A 26 10.90 2.65 0.41
C MET A 26 11.66 3.84 -0.16
N ARG A 27 11.98 4.85 0.66
CA ARG A 27 12.85 5.97 0.28
C ARG A 27 14.24 5.51 -0.10
N ASP A 28 14.81 4.58 0.66
CA ASP A 28 16.11 3.97 0.34
C ASP A 28 16.11 3.23 -1.00
N LYS A 29 14.95 2.72 -1.43
CA LYS A 29 14.72 2.10 -2.75
C LYS A 29 14.36 3.11 -3.86
N GLY A 30 14.34 4.41 -3.56
CA GLY A 30 14.08 5.46 -4.55
C GLY A 30 12.61 5.86 -4.71
N TYR A 31 11.71 5.44 -3.81
CA TYR A 31 10.32 5.87 -3.81
C TYR A 31 10.13 7.02 -2.83
N ASN A 32 9.59 8.16 -3.27
CA ASN A 32 9.40 9.34 -2.43
C ASN A 32 8.18 9.19 -1.50
N PHE A 33 8.28 8.28 -0.53
CA PHE A 33 7.24 8.03 0.46
C PHE A 33 7.27 9.08 1.57
N TYR A 34 6.08 9.47 1.98
CA TYR A 34 5.80 10.18 3.22
C TYR A 34 4.92 9.29 4.09
N ARG A 35 4.87 9.64 5.36
CA ARG A 35 4.08 8.94 6.37
C ARG A 35 2.92 9.82 6.83
N GLN A 36 1.83 9.20 7.20
CA GLN A 36 0.84 9.78 8.10
C GLN A 36 0.53 8.74 9.18
N ASP A 37 0.42 9.16 10.44
CA ASP A 37 -0.08 8.34 11.55
C ASP A 37 -0.43 9.23 12.75
N PHE A 38 -1.61 9.06 13.33
CA PHE A 38 -2.08 9.87 14.47
C PHE A 38 -1.65 9.34 15.84
N TYR A 39 -1.27 8.07 15.93
CA TYR A 39 -1.11 7.36 17.21
C TYR A 39 0.32 6.88 17.46
N CYS A 40 1.18 6.95 16.45
CA CYS A 40 2.56 6.47 16.52
C CYS A 40 3.56 7.62 16.31
N GLU A 41 4.70 7.58 16.99
CA GLU A 41 5.80 8.51 16.75
C GLU A 41 6.59 8.10 15.50
N ASN A 42 6.98 9.07 14.68
CA ASN A 42 7.85 8.82 13.53
C ASN A 42 9.32 8.71 13.95
N LEU A 43 9.80 7.48 14.14
CA LEU A 43 11.18 7.23 14.57
C LEU A 43 12.15 7.04 13.40
N PHE A 44 11.73 6.36 12.32
CA PHE A 44 12.63 5.93 11.24
C PHE A 44 12.57 6.84 10.00
N SER A 45 11.55 7.66 9.87
CA SER A 45 11.34 8.55 8.72
C SER A 45 11.09 9.99 9.13
N LYS A 46 11.69 10.44 10.24
CA LYS A 46 11.55 11.81 10.74
C LYS A 46 11.84 12.83 9.63
N HIS A 47 11.05 13.89 9.57
CA HIS A 47 11.06 14.91 8.51
C HIS A 47 10.48 14.47 7.16
N PHE A 48 9.81 13.32 7.14
CA PHE A 48 9.05 12.80 5.99
C PHE A 48 7.65 12.37 6.42
N ASP A 49 7.03 13.12 7.33
CA ASP A 49 5.60 13.05 7.61
C ASP A 49 4.81 14.00 6.71
N ILE A 50 3.50 13.77 6.62
CA ILE A 50 2.59 14.64 5.88
C ILE A 50 2.58 16.06 6.45
N GLU A 51 2.84 16.24 7.75
CA GLU A 51 2.97 17.53 8.41
C GLU A 51 4.23 18.30 7.98
N ASP A 52 5.24 17.63 7.41
CA ASP A 52 6.43 18.28 6.87
C ASP A 52 6.20 18.86 5.45
N LEU A 53 5.02 18.61 4.87
CA LEU A 53 4.65 19.06 3.53
C LEU A 53 3.74 20.29 3.55
N LYS A 54 3.87 21.13 2.51
CA LYS A 54 2.94 22.25 2.26
C LYS A 54 1.65 21.81 1.59
N GLU A 55 1.72 20.76 0.76
CA GLU A 55 0.60 20.20 0.01
C GLU A 55 0.62 18.67 0.12
N SER A 56 -0.56 18.07 0.24
CA SER A 56 -0.75 16.65 0.57
C SER A 56 -1.41 15.87 -0.57
N ASN A 57 -0.99 16.11 -1.81
CA ASN A 57 -1.47 15.34 -2.97
C ASN A 57 -0.47 14.25 -3.32
N PHE A 58 -0.93 13.00 -3.38
CA PHE A 58 -0.09 11.83 -3.65
C PHE A 58 -0.57 11.04 -4.87
N ASP A 59 0.36 10.45 -5.61
CA ASP A 59 0.05 9.59 -6.74
C ASP A 59 -0.50 8.24 -6.29
N LEU A 60 -0.14 7.79 -5.08
CA LEU A 60 -0.54 6.50 -4.54
C LEU A 60 -0.47 6.52 -3.01
N VAL A 61 -1.49 5.95 -2.38
CA VAL A 61 -1.52 5.71 -0.93
C VAL A 61 -1.39 4.22 -0.65
N THR A 62 -0.61 3.85 0.36
CA THR A 62 -0.58 2.53 0.99
C THR A 62 -1.24 2.57 2.36
N ALA A 63 -1.90 1.47 2.76
CA ALA A 63 -2.45 1.29 4.11
C ALA A 63 -2.34 -0.19 4.50
N PHE A 64 -1.26 -0.59 5.16
CA PHE A 64 -1.01 -1.98 5.51
C PHE A 64 -1.42 -2.29 6.95
N GLU A 65 -2.22 -3.35 7.12
CA GLU A 65 -2.80 -3.77 8.40
C GLU A 65 -3.58 -2.63 9.09
N VAL A 66 -4.42 -1.94 8.31
CA VAL A 66 -5.24 -0.80 8.77
C VAL A 66 -6.72 -1.12 8.71
N PHE A 67 -7.16 -1.84 7.67
CA PHE A 67 -8.56 -1.98 7.30
C PHE A 67 -9.36 -2.76 8.34
N GLU A 68 -8.72 -3.73 8.99
CA GLU A 68 -9.24 -4.57 10.06
C GLU A 68 -9.53 -3.79 11.35
N HIS A 69 -8.98 -2.57 11.49
CA HIS A 69 -9.12 -1.72 12.66
C HIS A 69 -10.13 -0.57 12.46
N LEU A 70 -10.78 -0.48 11.29
CA LEU A 70 -11.67 0.63 10.97
C LEU A 70 -13.04 0.48 11.65
N GLU A 71 -13.37 1.41 12.55
CA GLU A 71 -14.70 1.46 13.19
C GLU A 71 -15.81 1.83 12.20
N ASN A 72 -15.53 2.81 11.32
CA ASN A 72 -16.43 3.23 10.24
C ASN A 72 -15.72 3.13 8.88
N PRO A 73 -15.67 1.93 8.27
CA PRO A 73 -14.86 1.68 7.07
C PRO A 73 -15.14 2.64 5.91
N LEU A 74 -16.41 3.00 5.66
CA LEU A 74 -16.73 3.87 4.52
C LEU A 74 -16.19 5.29 4.73
N LEU A 75 -16.37 5.87 5.91
CA LEU A 75 -15.87 7.20 6.23
C LEU A 75 -14.33 7.23 6.20
N GLU A 76 -13.68 6.22 6.78
CA GLU A 76 -12.21 6.18 6.82
C GLU A 76 -11.60 5.92 5.45
N ILE A 77 -12.19 5.05 4.63
CA ILE A 77 -11.75 4.85 3.25
C ILE A 77 -11.95 6.13 2.43
N GLU A 78 -13.05 6.87 2.64
CA GLU A 78 -13.23 8.19 2.02
C GLU A 78 -12.10 9.16 2.43
N ASN A 79 -11.73 9.18 3.71
CA ASN A 79 -10.62 10.01 4.20
C ASN A 79 -9.28 9.62 3.56
N ILE A 80 -8.97 8.34 3.46
CA ILE A 80 -7.75 7.84 2.81
C ILE A 80 -7.73 8.25 1.33
N LEU A 81 -8.86 8.12 0.63
CA LEU A 81 -8.98 8.46 -0.79
C LEU A 81 -8.93 9.96 -1.10
N LYS A 82 -8.95 10.84 -0.07
CA LYS A 82 -8.66 12.28 -0.25
C LYS A 82 -7.19 12.53 -0.63
N TYR A 83 -6.28 11.66 -0.21
CA TYR A 83 -4.85 11.79 -0.49
C TYR A 83 -4.46 11.29 -1.88
N SER A 84 -5.18 10.29 -2.40
CA SER A 84 -4.94 9.77 -3.74
C SER A 84 -6.15 9.02 -4.30
N GLN A 85 -6.26 9.00 -5.62
CA GLN A 85 -7.23 8.16 -6.31
C GLN A 85 -6.82 6.68 -6.39
N HIS A 86 -5.57 6.37 -6.06
CA HIS A 86 -4.98 5.03 -6.09
C HIS A 86 -4.64 4.60 -4.66
N LEU A 87 -5.17 3.46 -4.24
CA LEU A 87 -4.96 2.90 -2.90
C LEU A 87 -4.54 1.44 -3.00
N ILE A 88 -3.46 1.09 -2.32
CA ILE A 88 -3.05 -0.30 -2.07
C ILE A 88 -3.15 -0.54 -0.57
N PHE A 89 -3.77 -1.64 -0.16
CA PHE A 89 -3.90 -1.94 1.27
C PHE A 89 -3.74 -3.43 1.53
N SER A 90 -3.44 -3.77 2.78
CA SER A 90 -3.52 -5.16 3.25
C SER A 90 -4.62 -5.36 4.26
N THR A 91 -5.26 -6.52 4.17
CA THR A 91 -6.18 -7.09 5.16
C THR A 91 -6.40 -8.55 4.77
N ASP A 92 -6.64 -9.44 5.73
CA ASP A 92 -7.18 -10.75 5.38
C ASP A 92 -8.68 -10.65 5.07
N ILE A 93 -9.16 -11.53 4.19
CA ILE A 93 -10.60 -11.68 3.95
C ILE A 93 -11.18 -12.79 4.80
N ILE A 94 -12.48 -12.68 5.06
CA ILE A 94 -13.27 -13.71 5.74
C ILE A 94 -13.12 -15.05 4.97
N PRO A 95 -12.74 -16.15 5.66
CA PRO A 95 -12.68 -17.47 5.07
C PRO A 95 -14.02 -17.95 4.53
N GLN A 96 -14.00 -18.85 3.55
CA GLN A 96 -15.22 -19.29 2.86
C GLN A 96 -16.05 -20.30 3.66
N THR A 97 -15.49 -20.91 4.71
CA THR A 97 -16.18 -21.97 5.47
C THR A 97 -16.23 -21.65 6.95
N ALA A 98 -17.31 -22.08 7.62
CA ALA A 98 -17.52 -21.86 9.04
C ALA A 98 -16.38 -22.42 9.92
N SER A 99 -15.90 -23.63 9.61
CA SER A 99 -14.79 -24.26 10.35
C SER A 99 -13.47 -23.47 10.22
N GLN A 100 -13.24 -22.79 9.08
CA GLN A 100 -12.09 -21.92 8.94
C GLN A 100 -12.25 -20.62 9.72
N ILE A 101 -13.47 -20.07 9.79
CA ILE A 101 -13.77 -18.86 10.58
C ILE A 101 -13.51 -19.11 12.07
N GLU A 102 -13.97 -20.24 12.61
CA GLU A 102 -13.77 -20.61 14.02
C GLU A 102 -12.28 -20.68 14.42
N ASN A 103 -11.41 -21.04 13.47
CA ASN A 103 -9.97 -21.18 13.68
C ASN A 103 -9.17 -20.01 13.07
N TRP A 104 -9.83 -18.94 12.64
CA TRP A 104 -9.17 -17.83 11.97
C TRP A 104 -8.53 -16.93 13.01
N VAL A 105 -7.21 -17.08 13.19
CA VAL A 105 -6.39 -16.33 14.15
C VAL A 105 -6.55 -14.80 13.97
N TYR A 106 -6.92 -14.36 12.78
CA TYR A 106 -7.16 -12.95 12.46
C TYR A 106 -8.38 -12.34 13.18
N ILE A 107 -9.28 -13.15 13.76
CA ILE A 107 -10.33 -12.63 14.65
C ILE A 107 -9.71 -12.17 15.98
N ALA A 108 -8.62 -12.82 16.42
CA ALA A 108 -7.90 -12.56 17.66
C ALA A 108 -8.84 -12.22 18.85
N PRO A 109 -9.80 -13.11 19.19
CA PRO A 109 -10.86 -12.79 20.14
C PRO A 109 -10.35 -12.45 21.55
N GLU A 110 -9.13 -12.88 21.90
CA GLU A 110 -8.52 -12.57 23.19
C GLU A 110 -8.05 -11.11 23.30
N THR A 111 -7.60 -10.52 22.20
CA THR A 111 -7.09 -9.14 22.15
C THR A 111 -8.13 -8.16 21.62
N GLY A 112 -9.08 -8.63 20.82
CA GLY A 112 -10.11 -7.82 20.18
C GLY A 112 -9.53 -6.75 19.25
N GLN A 113 -8.31 -6.95 18.75
CA GLN A 113 -7.60 -5.94 17.97
C GLN A 113 -8.28 -5.69 16.61
N HIS A 114 -8.84 -6.72 15.98
CA HIS A 114 -9.51 -6.61 14.67
C HIS A 114 -11.03 -6.51 14.87
N ILE A 115 -11.62 -5.44 14.37
CA ILE A 115 -13.04 -5.09 14.57
C ILE A 115 -13.82 -5.04 13.25
N ALA A 116 -13.13 -5.02 12.10
CA ALA A 116 -13.73 -5.03 10.78
C ALA A 116 -13.21 -6.22 9.95
N PHE A 117 -14.12 -6.92 9.27
CA PHE A 117 -13.78 -8.08 8.46
C PHE A 117 -14.47 -7.99 7.11
N TYR A 118 -13.74 -8.31 6.05
CA TYR A 118 -14.21 -8.09 4.70
C TYR A 118 -14.28 -9.40 3.92
N SER A 119 -15.31 -9.53 3.10
CA SER A 119 -15.31 -10.47 1.99
C SER A 119 -14.79 -9.80 0.73
N GLU A 120 -14.38 -10.60 -0.26
CA GLU A 120 -14.03 -10.05 -1.58
C GLU A 120 -15.22 -9.29 -2.20
N LYS A 121 -16.44 -9.78 -2.00
CA LYS A 121 -17.67 -9.14 -2.45
C LYS A 121 -17.88 -7.77 -1.80
N SER A 122 -17.67 -7.65 -0.49
CA SER A 122 -17.84 -6.36 0.21
C SER A 122 -16.80 -5.34 -0.25
N LEU A 123 -15.53 -5.74 -0.42
CA LEU A 123 -14.50 -4.82 -0.95
C LEU A 123 -14.79 -4.39 -2.39
N ASN A 124 -15.33 -5.27 -3.23
CA ASN A 124 -15.74 -4.89 -4.57
C ASN A 124 -16.87 -3.84 -4.55
N ILE A 125 -17.90 -4.03 -3.71
CA ILE A 125 -19.00 -3.06 -3.55
C ILE A 125 -18.49 -1.72 -3.03
N ILE A 126 -17.58 -1.73 -2.05
CA ILE A 126 -16.95 -0.51 -1.52
C ILE A 126 -16.19 0.22 -2.62
N ALA A 127 -15.38 -0.50 -3.42
CA ALA A 127 -14.66 0.10 -4.54
C ALA A 127 -15.62 0.76 -5.54
N GLU A 128 -16.70 0.08 -5.91
CA GLU A 128 -17.72 0.61 -6.82
C GLU A 128 -18.38 1.88 -6.25
N ASN A 129 -18.68 1.92 -4.95
CA ASN A 129 -19.23 3.10 -4.27
C ASN A 129 -18.33 4.34 -4.38
N PHE A 130 -17.01 4.14 -4.45
CA PHE A 130 -16.03 5.21 -4.66
C PHE A 130 -15.63 5.41 -6.13
N GLY A 131 -16.35 4.80 -7.08
CA GLY A 131 -16.03 4.88 -8.50
C GLY A 131 -14.70 4.24 -8.88
N LYS A 132 -14.26 3.23 -8.10
CA LYS A 132 -13.00 2.51 -8.28
C LYS A 132 -13.25 1.10 -8.82
N LYS A 133 -12.22 0.56 -9.45
CA LYS A 133 -12.08 -0.85 -9.74
C LYS A 133 -11.30 -1.51 -8.61
N TYR A 134 -11.61 -2.78 -8.39
CA TYR A 134 -11.02 -3.58 -7.34
C TYR A 134 -10.19 -4.71 -7.93
N TYR A 135 -8.98 -4.89 -7.41
CA TYR A 135 -8.08 -5.99 -7.73
C TYR A 135 -7.48 -6.55 -6.45
N ARG A 136 -7.24 -7.86 -6.40
CA ARG A 136 -6.75 -8.55 -5.20
C ARG A 136 -5.81 -9.70 -5.53
N LYS A 137 -4.84 -9.92 -4.65
CA LYS A 137 -4.13 -11.20 -4.51
C LYS A 137 -3.74 -11.43 -3.07
N ASN A 138 -4.08 -12.60 -2.53
CA ASN A 138 -3.84 -12.95 -1.13
C ASN A 138 -4.44 -11.88 -0.20
N ASN A 139 -3.64 -11.28 0.68
CA ASN A 139 -4.03 -10.19 1.57
C ASN A 139 -3.73 -8.80 1.00
N ILE A 140 -3.29 -8.68 -0.27
CA ILE A 140 -3.03 -7.39 -0.93
C ILE A 140 -4.19 -7.01 -1.83
N HIS A 141 -4.65 -5.77 -1.69
CA HIS A 141 -5.82 -5.22 -2.34
C HIS A 141 -5.50 -3.89 -3.00
N ILE A 142 -6.20 -3.58 -4.10
CA ILE A 142 -6.00 -2.35 -4.87
C ILE A 142 -7.36 -1.75 -5.20
N PHE A 143 -7.56 -0.48 -4.84
CA PHE A 143 -8.63 0.37 -5.35
C PHE A 143 -8.06 1.42 -6.30
N THR A 144 -8.58 1.49 -7.52
CA THR A 144 -8.08 2.42 -8.54
C THR A 144 -9.12 2.70 -9.63
N PRO A 145 -9.25 3.93 -10.16
CA PRO A 145 -10.08 4.19 -11.34
C PRO A 145 -9.47 3.59 -12.62
N LYS A 146 -8.16 3.27 -12.60
CA LYS A 146 -7.43 2.72 -13.75
C LYS A 146 -7.91 1.31 -14.06
N VAL A 147 -8.17 1.03 -15.35
CA VAL A 147 -8.34 -0.35 -15.83
C VAL A 147 -6.96 -0.99 -15.88
N LEU A 148 -6.70 -1.97 -15.02
CA LEU A 148 -5.51 -2.81 -15.06
C LEU A 148 -5.81 -4.09 -15.83
N THR A 149 -4.86 -4.56 -16.64
CA THR A 149 -4.99 -5.84 -17.33
C THR A 149 -4.76 -7.01 -16.37
N GLN A 150 -5.27 -8.20 -16.73
CA GLN A 150 -4.99 -9.41 -15.96
C GLN A 150 -3.48 -9.70 -15.90
N GLU A 151 -2.74 -9.43 -16.98
CA GLU A 151 -1.28 -9.61 -17.00
C GLU A 151 -0.56 -8.66 -16.04
N GLN A 152 -0.97 -7.39 -15.98
CA GLN A 152 -0.39 -6.41 -15.05
C GLN A 152 -0.65 -6.78 -13.60
N THR A 153 -1.89 -7.16 -13.28
CA THR A 153 -2.28 -7.58 -11.93
C THR A 153 -1.60 -8.88 -11.54
N ASP A 154 -1.56 -9.87 -12.44
CA ASP A 154 -0.83 -11.12 -12.23
C ASP A 154 0.67 -10.90 -12.02
N PHE A 155 1.32 -10.06 -12.83
CA PHE A 155 2.75 -9.79 -12.69
C PHE A 155 3.06 -9.00 -11.42
N ALA A 156 2.28 -7.96 -11.12
CA ALA A 156 2.53 -7.08 -10.00
C ALA A 156 2.26 -7.76 -8.65
N LEU A 157 1.32 -8.71 -8.63
CA LEU A 157 0.88 -9.40 -7.42
C LEU A 157 1.44 -10.84 -7.29
N LYS A 158 2.10 -11.40 -8.31
CA LYS A 158 2.87 -12.65 -8.19
C LYS A 158 4.35 -12.35 -7.99
N ASP A 159 5.01 -13.26 -7.29
CA ASP A 159 6.46 -13.26 -7.19
C ASP A 159 7.06 -13.65 -8.55
N ILE A 160 7.98 -12.84 -9.09
CA ILE A 160 8.59 -12.99 -10.44
C ILE A 160 9.14 -14.41 -10.66
N LYS A 161 9.54 -15.11 -9.58
CA LYS A 161 10.03 -16.49 -9.61
C LYS A 161 8.97 -17.51 -10.06
N THR A 162 7.71 -17.34 -9.67
CA THR A 162 6.63 -18.30 -10.00
C THR A 162 6.27 -18.25 -11.49
N TYR A 163 6.33 -17.07 -12.11
CA TYR A 163 6.03 -16.90 -13.53
C TYR A 163 7.08 -17.58 -14.43
N LYS A 164 8.37 -17.49 -14.07
CA LYS A 164 9.47 -18.14 -14.81
C LYS A 164 9.41 -19.67 -14.77
N TYR A 165 8.98 -20.26 -13.66
CA TYR A 165 8.93 -21.72 -13.50
C TYR A 165 7.79 -22.39 -14.27
N PHE A 166 6.65 -21.70 -14.43
CA PHE A 166 5.43 -22.33 -14.96
C PHE A 166 5.45 -22.54 -16.48
N PHE A 167 6.24 -21.78 -17.24
CA PHE A 167 6.08 -21.74 -18.70
C PHE A 167 7.07 -22.53 -19.52
N GLY A 168 8.20 -23.02 -19.01
CA GLY A 168 9.07 -24.04 -19.65
C GLY A 168 9.48 -23.84 -21.13
N LEU A 169 9.12 -22.74 -21.78
CA LEU A 169 9.14 -22.53 -23.23
C LEU A 169 9.29 -21.03 -23.49
N LYS A 170 10.34 -20.70 -24.27
CA LYS A 170 10.67 -19.43 -24.93
C LYS A 170 10.37 -18.17 -24.13
N GLU A 171 11.44 -17.43 -23.79
CA GLU A 171 11.39 -16.04 -23.32
C GLU A 171 10.40 -15.20 -24.14
N LYS A 172 9.14 -15.14 -23.71
CA LYS A 172 8.32 -13.98 -24.01
C LYS A 172 9.01 -12.84 -23.28
N GLU A 173 9.42 -11.82 -24.02
CA GLU A 173 9.87 -10.55 -23.48
C GLU A 173 8.79 -10.06 -22.51
N ILE A 174 8.96 -10.38 -21.23
CA ILE A 174 8.22 -9.71 -20.18
C ILE A 174 8.73 -8.29 -20.28
N LYS A 175 7.86 -7.35 -20.68
CA LYS A 175 8.18 -5.92 -20.57
C LYS A 175 8.71 -5.71 -19.16
N LYS A 176 10.01 -5.42 -19.04
CA LYS A 176 10.59 -5.08 -17.74
C LYS A 176 9.87 -3.81 -17.30
N PHE A 177 9.04 -3.95 -16.29
CA PHE A 177 8.47 -2.82 -15.56
C PHE A 177 9.47 -2.29 -14.51
N ASP A 178 10.74 -2.68 -14.60
CA ASP A 178 11.81 -2.23 -13.71
C ASP A 178 12.16 -0.79 -14.06
N ILE A 179 11.49 0.14 -13.38
CA ILE A 179 11.84 1.56 -13.44
C ILE A 179 13.01 1.76 -12.49
N TYR A 180 14.12 2.25 -13.03
CA TYR A 180 15.23 2.66 -12.18
C TYR A 180 14.82 3.89 -11.37
N ARG A 181 14.88 3.77 -10.04
CA ARG A 181 14.68 4.87 -9.10
C ARG A 181 15.97 5.08 -8.32
N GLU A 182 16.55 6.27 -8.46
CA GLU A 182 17.71 6.65 -7.67
C GLU A 182 17.33 6.72 -6.18
N SER A 183 18.16 6.16 -5.31
CA SER A 183 17.93 6.13 -3.86
C SER A 183 17.79 7.54 -3.27
N TYR A 184 16.92 7.70 -2.27
CA TYR A 184 16.85 8.94 -1.49
C TYR A 184 17.88 9.02 -0.37
N GLN A 185 18.69 8.00 -0.10
CA GLN A 185 19.62 8.00 1.05
C GLN A 185 20.51 9.25 1.13
N GLU A 186 21.23 9.57 0.05
CA GLU A 186 22.11 10.75 0.03
C GLU A 186 21.32 12.06 0.06
N ARG A 187 20.21 12.13 -0.68
CA ARG A 187 19.36 13.33 -0.76
C ARG A 187 18.73 13.66 0.60
N ASP A 188 18.22 12.64 1.28
CA ASP A 188 17.64 12.73 2.61
C ASP A 188 18.71 13.12 3.64
N TYR A 189 19.91 12.54 3.55
CA TYR A 189 21.02 12.91 4.43
C TYR A 189 21.38 14.40 4.29
N LEU A 190 21.55 14.89 3.06
CA LEU A 190 21.86 16.30 2.81
C LEU A 190 20.73 17.22 3.31
N PHE A 191 19.47 16.87 3.01
CA PHE A 191 18.30 17.62 3.48
C PHE A 191 18.25 17.72 5.01
N ILE A 192 18.41 16.59 5.71
CA ILE A 192 18.39 16.57 7.18
C ILE A 192 19.58 17.34 7.74
N LYS A 193 20.76 17.19 7.14
CA LYS A 193 21.96 17.94 7.55
C LYS A 193 21.73 19.45 7.44
N ASP A 194 21.14 19.91 6.35
CA ASP A 194 20.84 21.33 6.14
C ASP A 194 19.78 21.83 7.13
N LEU A 195 18.74 21.04 7.40
CA LEU A 195 17.73 21.33 8.43
C LEU A 195 18.34 21.50 9.83
N LEU A 196 19.30 20.64 10.18
CA LEU A 196 19.98 20.67 11.48
C LEU A 196 20.94 21.85 11.60
N ASN A 197 21.56 22.28 10.49
CA ASN A 197 22.47 23.43 10.45
C ASN A 197 21.73 24.78 10.35
N SER A 198 20.45 24.78 9.98
CA SER A 198 19.63 25.98 9.83
C SER A 198 18.89 26.38 11.12
N LYS A 199 19.09 25.65 12.22
CA LYS A 199 18.57 25.93 13.57
C LYS A 199 19.65 26.56 14.44
#